data_AF-A0A4P8KQC3-F1
#
_entry.id   AF-A0A4P8KQC3-F1
#
_cell.length_a   1.000
_cell.length_b   1.000
_cell.length_c   1.000
_cell.angle_alpha   90.00
_cell.angle_beta   90.00
_cell.angle_gamma   90.00
#
_symmetry.space_group_name_H-M   'P 1'
#
loop_
_entity.id
_entity.type
_entity.pdbx_description
1 polymer ?
#
loop_
_entity_poly.entity_id
_entity_poly.type
_entity_poly.pdbx_seq_one_letter_code
_entity_poly.pdbx_strand_id
1 'polypeptide(L)'
;MSAPQPPVAPSAAPTTESSSPNRLVRAGIWVAIGALIAAALVSVVWVLIGSQNGIVGRAFLTIFLLAAFAGVSILDAHLAPRRPGWFVLTSMIAWVLILIVGAFLTWMPERPSFDDFRYGAEGLTAFARFFSFLMIVLIVQLAVLHVRLYTKAIVRVPTLFNRIVGYVTVGLVAALVVLLVLPLTIQEWVDFYDVYWRIVVAVTILAAVGTALVPLVNLLFGPKAPRAQTAPPTWPVAAPQAWPTYADRVTPLPVLPDGSPDWQAYYTGYPTGWHPVPPTVSPTAEAAYGAQPPASAAPVTPSEPPAAPGYEGFPPPPPLPPR
;
A
#
# COMPACT_ATOMS: atom_id res chain seq x y z
N MET A 1 -7.63 -62.26 -24.11
CA MET A 1 -6.29 -61.87 -23.64
C MET A 1 -6.24 -60.34 -23.70
N SER A 2 -6.43 -59.68 -22.56
CA SER A 2 -6.54 -58.22 -22.48
C SER A 2 -5.31 -57.70 -21.74
N ALA A 3 -4.51 -56.85 -22.39
CA ALA A 3 -3.34 -56.22 -21.79
C ALA A 3 -3.77 -55.10 -20.80
N PRO A 4 -3.04 -54.87 -19.69
CA PRO A 4 -3.30 -53.74 -18.81
C PRO A 4 -2.74 -52.44 -19.39
N GLN A 5 -3.57 -51.39 -19.35
CA GLN A 5 -3.25 -50.03 -19.78
C GLN A 5 -2.41 -49.32 -18.70
N PRO A 6 -1.31 -48.62 -19.03
CA PRO A 6 -0.49 -47.92 -18.04
C PRO A 6 -1.18 -46.64 -17.51
N PRO A 7 -0.86 -46.20 -16.27
CA PRO A 7 -1.50 -45.04 -15.65
C PRO A 7 -1.10 -43.74 -16.35
N VAL A 8 -2.11 -42.94 -16.71
CA VAL A 8 -1.96 -41.58 -17.22
C VAL A 8 -1.49 -40.67 -16.09
N ALA A 9 -0.26 -40.16 -16.18
CA ALA A 9 0.24 -39.12 -15.27
C ALA A 9 -0.58 -37.82 -15.47
N PRO A 10 -0.87 -37.06 -14.40
CA PRO A 10 -1.54 -35.77 -14.52
C PRO A 10 -0.65 -34.81 -15.32
N SER A 11 -1.19 -34.35 -16.44
CA SER A 11 -0.62 -33.32 -17.29
C SER A 11 -0.31 -32.09 -16.45
N ALA A 12 0.98 -31.76 -16.33
CA ALA A 12 1.44 -30.52 -15.73
C ALA A 12 0.78 -29.35 -16.47
N ALA A 13 -0.03 -28.57 -15.76
CA ALA A 13 -0.61 -27.34 -16.26
C ALA A 13 0.52 -26.43 -16.78
N PRO A 14 0.34 -25.72 -17.91
CA PRO A 14 1.26 -24.64 -18.25
C PRO A 14 1.12 -23.57 -17.18
N THR A 15 2.15 -23.40 -16.36
CA THR A 15 2.33 -22.26 -15.49
C THR A 15 2.47 -21.01 -16.37
N THR A 16 1.35 -20.33 -16.63
CA THR A 16 1.38 -18.94 -17.09
C THR A 16 1.75 -18.05 -15.91
N GLU A 17 3.00 -18.16 -15.46
CA GLU A 17 3.62 -17.23 -14.51
C GLU A 17 3.94 -15.91 -15.24
N SER A 18 3.02 -14.96 -15.12
CA SER A 18 3.25 -13.51 -14.91
C SER A 18 4.63 -12.92 -15.31
N SER A 19 4.97 -12.89 -16.60
CA SER A 19 6.17 -12.22 -17.15
C SER A 19 6.04 -10.70 -17.37
N SER A 20 5.05 -10.05 -16.75
CA SER A 20 4.71 -8.63 -16.97
C SER A 20 5.50 -7.56 -16.17
N PRO A 21 6.14 -7.82 -14.99
CA PRO A 21 6.76 -6.75 -14.21
C PRO A 21 8.12 -6.28 -14.77
N ASN A 22 8.90 -7.17 -15.38
CA ASN A 22 10.24 -6.84 -15.89
C ASN A 22 10.19 -5.86 -17.09
N ARG A 23 9.15 -5.95 -17.93
CA ARG A 23 9.02 -5.07 -19.10
C ARG A 23 8.67 -3.64 -18.73
N LEU A 24 7.85 -3.41 -17.71
CA LEU A 24 7.49 -2.06 -17.27
C LEU A 24 8.65 -1.35 -16.57
N VAL A 25 9.42 -2.05 -15.73
CA VAL A 25 10.62 -1.49 -15.09
C VAL A 25 11.67 -1.14 -16.12
N ARG A 26 11.90 -2.04 -17.09
CA ARG A 26 12.84 -1.80 -18.19
C ARG A 26 12.38 -0.65 -19.10
N ALA A 27 11.08 -0.56 -19.39
CA ALA A 27 10.49 0.57 -20.13
C ALA A 27 10.67 1.88 -19.35
N GLY A 28 10.46 1.87 -18.03
CA GLY A 28 10.73 3.02 -17.18
C GLY A 28 12.18 3.48 -17.28
N ILE A 29 13.14 2.57 -17.10
CA ILE A 29 14.58 2.90 -17.23
C ILE A 29 14.89 3.53 -18.59
N TRP A 30 14.36 2.99 -19.69
CA TRP A 30 14.52 3.57 -21.03
C TRP A 30 13.93 4.97 -21.17
N VAL A 31 12.76 5.22 -20.56
CA VAL A 31 12.13 6.55 -20.54
C VAL A 31 12.94 7.54 -19.71
N ALA A 32 13.53 7.14 -18.58
CA ALA A 32 14.40 8.00 -17.77
C ALA A 32 15.66 8.40 -18.55
N ILE A 33 16.31 7.43 -19.19
CA ILE A 33 17.49 7.67 -20.02
C ILE A 33 17.14 8.62 -21.16
N GLY A 34 16.02 8.38 -21.87
CA GLY A 34 15.55 9.24 -22.95
C GLY A 34 15.25 10.67 -22.49
N ALA A 35 14.60 10.84 -21.33
CA ALA A 35 14.30 12.15 -20.75
C ALA A 35 15.57 12.91 -20.35
N LEU A 36 16.56 12.21 -19.77
CA LEU A 36 17.82 12.81 -19.37
C LEU A 36 18.64 13.27 -20.58
N ILE A 37 18.67 12.48 -21.66
CA ILE A 37 19.30 12.87 -22.93
C ILE A 37 18.57 14.06 -23.54
N ALA A 38 17.23 14.04 -23.61
CA ALA A 38 16.46 15.14 -24.18
C ALA A 38 16.66 16.45 -23.40
N ALA A 39 16.62 16.41 -22.06
CA ALA A 39 16.89 17.56 -21.19
C ALA A 39 18.30 18.11 -21.42
N ALA A 40 19.32 17.23 -21.54
CA ALA A 40 20.68 17.63 -21.83
C ALA A 40 20.81 18.30 -23.21
N LEU A 41 20.21 17.73 -24.26
CA LEU A 41 20.23 18.30 -25.61
C LEU A 41 19.54 19.66 -25.66
N VAL A 42 18.36 19.80 -25.03
CA VAL A 42 17.65 21.08 -24.91
C VAL A 42 18.53 22.10 -24.21
N SER A 43 19.19 21.72 -23.10
CA SER A 43 20.11 22.62 -22.39
C SER A 43 21.31 23.04 -23.25
N VAL A 44 21.95 22.11 -23.97
CA VAL A 44 23.10 22.41 -24.83
C VAL A 44 22.72 23.35 -25.99
N VAL A 45 21.62 23.05 -26.69
CA VAL A 45 21.13 23.90 -27.80
C VAL A 45 20.85 25.32 -27.31
N TRP A 46 20.26 25.46 -26.13
CA TRP A 46 19.92 26.76 -25.57
C TRP A 46 21.10 27.53 -24.98
N VAL A 47 22.09 26.86 -24.39
CA VAL A 47 23.37 27.48 -23.99
C VAL A 47 24.08 28.11 -25.20
N LEU A 48 24.03 27.44 -26.36
CA LEU A 48 24.66 27.94 -27.58
C LEU A 48 23.95 29.16 -28.19
N ILE A 49 22.71 29.46 -27.78
CA ILE A 49 21.87 30.53 -28.34
C ILE A 49 21.69 31.71 -27.34
N GLY A 50 22.00 31.53 -26.05
CA GLY A 50 21.70 32.51 -24.98
C GLY A 50 22.70 33.67 -24.84
N SER A 51 22.19 34.89 -24.56
CA SER A 51 23.00 36.06 -24.20
C SER A 51 23.53 36.00 -22.76
N GLN A 52 24.61 36.75 -22.46
CA GLN A 52 25.35 36.64 -21.19
C GLN A 52 24.59 37.05 -19.93
N ASN A 53 23.50 37.82 -20.04
CA ASN A 53 22.71 38.25 -18.87
C ASN A 53 21.81 37.10 -18.37
N GLY A 54 21.97 36.73 -17.09
CA GLY A 54 21.11 35.73 -16.44
C GLY A 54 21.54 34.26 -16.62
N ILE A 55 22.64 33.96 -17.32
CA ILE A 55 23.16 32.59 -17.53
C ILE A 55 23.37 31.85 -16.21
N VAL A 56 23.90 32.52 -15.18
CA VAL A 56 24.17 31.92 -13.88
C VAL A 56 22.86 31.49 -13.20
N GLY A 57 21.83 32.35 -13.22
CA GLY A 57 20.51 32.04 -12.65
C GLY A 57 19.82 30.87 -13.37
N ARG A 58 19.87 30.84 -14.70
CA ARG A 58 19.31 29.74 -15.50
C ARG A 58 20.05 28.41 -15.28
N ALA A 59 21.38 28.46 -15.12
CA ALA A 59 22.19 27.29 -14.79
C ALA A 59 21.84 26.70 -13.41
N PHE A 60 21.76 27.55 -12.37
CA PHE A 60 21.33 27.11 -11.03
C PHE A 60 19.92 26.55 -11.03
N LEU A 61 18.98 27.16 -11.75
CA LEU A 61 17.60 26.68 -11.86
C LEU A 61 17.52 25.33 -12.56
N THR A 62 18.36 25.11 -13.58
CA THR A 62 18.47 23.80 -14.26
C THR A 62 19.00 22.73 -13.31
N ILE A 63 20.03 23.04 -12.52
CA ILE A 63 20.56 22.11 -11.49
C ILE A 63 19.47 21.81 -10.46
N PHE A 64 18.77 22.82 -9.97
CA PHE A 64 17.67 22.65 -9.01
C PHE A 64 16.53 21.81 -9.59
N LEU A 65 16.17 22.02 -10.86
CA LEU A 65 15.13 21.28 -11.57
C LEU A 65 15.50 19.78 -11.70
N LEU A 66 16.74 19.50 -12.08
CA LEU A 66 17.27 18.13 -12.17
C LEU A 66 17.34 17.47 -10.79
N ALA A 67 17.80 18.19 -9.76
CA ALA A 67 17.86 17.69 -8.39
C ALA A 67 16.47 17.40 -7.83
N ALA A 68 15.49 18.27 -8.07
CA ALA A 68 14.10 18.06 -7.66
C ALA A 68 13.51 16.82 -8.36
N PHE A 69 13.71 16.68 -9.67
CA PHE A 69 13.28 15.49 -10.40
C PHE A 69 13.95 14.20 -9.90
N ALA A 70 15.27 14.25 -9.64
CA ALA A 70 16.00 13.11 -9.07
C ALA A 70 15.45 12.75 -7.69
N GLY A 71 15.23 13.74 -6.81
CA GLY A 71 14.66 13.53 -5.49
C GLY A 71 13.27 12.90 -5.54
N VAL A 72 12.40 13.39 -6.43
CA VAL A 72 11.04 12.83 -6.52
C VAL A 72 11.00 11.48 -7.22
N SER A 73 11.85 11.23 -8.22
CA SER A 73 11.94 9.91 -8.85
C SER A 73 12.43 8.83 -7.86
N ILE A 74 13.37 9.18 -6.97
CA ILE A 74 13.77 8.31 -5.85
C ILE A 74 12.59 8.08 -4.90
N LEU A 75 11.85 9.14 -4.54
CA LEU A 75 10.67 9.01 -3.69
C LEU A 75 9.63 8.08 -4.33
N ASP A 76 9.33 8.24 -5.61
CA ASP A 76 8.36 7.39 -6.32
C ASP A 76 8.83 5.93 -6.42
N ALA A 77 10.15 5.70 -6.56
CA ALA A 77 10.73 4.35 -6.51
C ALA A 77 10.52 3.66 -5.16
N HIS A 78 10.59 4.39 -4.04
CA HIS A 78 10.26 3.85 -2.71
C HIS A 78 8.77 3.55 -2.54
N LEU A 79 7.89 4.24 -3.26
CA LEU A 79 6.45 3.98 -3.24
C LEU A 79 5.98 2.91 -4.25
N ALA A 80 6.86 2.45 -5.15
CA ALA A 80 6.57 1.46 -6.19
C ALA A 80 6.15 0.05 -5.68
N PRO A 81 6.66 -0.50 -4.56
CA PRO A 81 6.37 -1.88 -4.17
C PRO A 81 4.89 -2.18 -3.87
N ARG A 82 4.06 -1.15 -3.66
CA ARG A 82 2.63 -1.28 -3.32
C ARG A 82 1.67 -0.86 -4.45
N ARG A 83 2.16 -0.58 -5.68
CA ARG A 83 1.33 0.02 -6.74
C ARG A 83 1.23 -0.85 -8.00
N PRO A 84 0.08 -0.81 -8.72
CA PRO A 84 -0.04 -1.43 -10.03
C PRO A 84 0.93 -0.78 -11.03
N GLY A 85 1.64 -1.61 -11.82
CA GLY A 85 2.74 -1.15 -12.66
C GLY A 85 2.38 -0.06 -13.69
N TRP A 86 1.13 -0.04 -14.20
CA TRP A 86 0.68 1.03 -15.10
C TRP A 86 0.70 2.42 -14.44
N PHE A 87 0.47 2.50 -13.13
CA PHE A 87 0.54 3.78 -12.41
C PHE A 87 1.97 4.32 -12.31
N VAL A 88 2.96 3.43 -12.18
CA VAL A 88 4.39 3.80 -12.18
C VAL A 88 4.75 4.45 -13.51
N LEU A 89 4.29 3.87 -14.63
CA LEU A 89 4.52 4.44 -15.96
C LEU A 89 3.87 5.83 -16.12
N THR A 90 2.62 5.99 -15.70
CA THR A 90 1.91 7.28 -15.77
C THR A 90 2.58 8.35 -14.91
N SER A 91 2.98 8.01 -13.68
CA SER A 91 3.74 8.91 -12.78
C SER A 91 5.05 9.34 -13.42
N MET A 92 5.78 8.39 -14.00
CA MET A 92 7.05 8.65 -14.64
C MET A 92 6.90 9.57 -15.87
N ILE A 93 5.91 9.32 -16.73
CA ILE A 93 5.60 10.18 -17.87
C ILE A 93 5.27 11.61 -17.41
N ALA A 94 4.47 11.75 -16.34
CA ALA A 94 4.12 13.05 -15.79
C ALA A 94 5.35 13.84 -15.31
N TRP A 95 6.27 13.18 -14.61
CA TRP A 95 7.53 13.80 -14.16
C TRP A 95 8.44 14.19 -15.32
N VAL A 96 8.54 13.34 -16.35
CA VAL A 96 9.30 13.66 -17.58
C VAL A 96 8.69 14.87 -18.30
N LEU A 97 7.36 14.94 -18.40
CA LEU A 97 6.67 16.07 -19.02
C LEU A 97 6.95 17.38 -18.25
N ILE A 98 6.87 17.34 -16.91
CA ILE A 98 7.23 18.48 -16.05
C ILE A 98 8.68 18.91 -16.30
N LEU A 99 9.63 17.97 -16.39
CA LEU A 99 11.03 18.30 -16.69
C LEU A 99 11.18 19.00 -18.04
N ILE A 100 10.57 18.44 -19.09
CA ILE A 100 10.66 18.99 -20.44
C ILE A 100 10.11 20.41 -20.46
N VAL A 101 8.94 20.63 -19.85
CA VAL A 101 8.31 21.96 -19.78
C VAL A 101 9.12 22.92 -18.92
N GLY A 102 9.67 22.46 -17.79
CA GLY A 102 10.53 23.28 -16.92
C GLY A 102 11.83 23.70 -17.62
N ALA A 103 12.50 22.78 -18.32
CA ALA A 103 13.67 23.08 -19.12
C ALA A 103 13.33 24.08 -20.25
N PHE A 104 12.21 23.86 -20.93
CA PHE A 104 11.73 24.79 -21.96
C PHE A 104 11.49 26.20 -21.41
N LEU A 105 10.77 26.34 -20.29
CA LEU A 105 10.49 27.63 -19.64
C LEU A 105 11.75 28.33 -19.12
N THR A 106 12.75 27.58 -18.64
CA THR A 106 14.02 28.13 -18.11
C THR A 106 14.82 28.80 -19.21
N TRP A 107 14.81 28.19 -20.39
CA TRP A 107 15.69 28.59 -21.48
C TRP A 107 15.00 29.47 -22.52
N MET A 108 13.66 29.45 -22.61
CA MET A 108 12.89 30.29 -23.54
C MET A 108 13.37 31.76 -23.49
N PRO A 109 13.56 32.43 -24.64
CA PRO A 109 14.02 33.81 -24.64
C PRO A 109 12.94 34.67 -24.00
N GLU A 110 13.36 35.64 -23.22
CA GLU A 110 12.45 36.67 -22.75
C GLU A 110 12.11 37.54 -23.96
N ARG A 111 10.82 37.66 -24.29
CA ARG A 111 10.42 38.76 -25.16
C ARG A 111 10.63 40.03 -24.35
N PRO A 112 11.33 41.04 -24.87
CA PRO A 112 11.30 42.35 -24.25
C PRO A 112 9.85 42.83 -24.32
N SER A 113 9.13 42.72 -23.21
CA SER A 113 7.77 43.21 -23.10
C SER A 113 7.83 44.73 -23.02
N PHE A 114 6.74 45.39 -23.37
CA PHE A 114 6.65 46.84 -23.27
C PHE A 114 6.91 47.33 -21.83
N ASP A 115 6.60 46.49 -20.83
CA ASP A 115 6.87 46.73 -19.42
C ASP A 115 8.34 46.62 -19.06
N ASP A 116 9.10 45.73 -19.74
CA ASP A 116 10.53 45.56 -19.50
C ASP A 116 11.33 46.81 -19.91
N PHE A 117 10.92 47.43 -21.03
CA PHE A 117 11.45 48.72 -21.48
C PHE A 117 11.10 49.90 -20.56
N ARG A 118 9.98 49.83 -19.82
CA ARG A 118 9.46 50.95 -19.02
C ARG A 118 9.80 50.85 -17.53
N TYR A 119 10.00 49.64 -17.01
CA TYR A 119 10.18 49.38 -15.58
C TYR A 119 11.44 48.57 -15.24
N GLY A 120 12.24 48.09 -16.20
CA GLY A 120 13.44 47.30 -15.93
C GLY A 120 13.11 46.03 -15.13
N ALA A 121 12.07 45.32 -15.57
CA ALA A 121 11.37 44.33 -14.79
C ALA A 121 11.87 42.89 -15.05
N GLU A 122 13.16 42.72 -15.35
CA GLU A 122 13.80 41.43 -15.63
C GLU A 122 13.48 40.38 -14.55
N GLY A 123 13.40 40.80 -13.27
CA GLY A 123 13.08 39.92 -12.14
C GLY A 123 11.61 39.47 -12.04
N LEU A 124 10.66 40.31 -12.49
CA LEU A 124 9.22 39.99 -12.44
C LEU A 124 8.83 38.94 -13.48
N THR A 125 9.46 38.99 -14.65
CA THR A 125 9.23 38.02 -15.74
C THR A 125 9.74 36.63 -15.35
N ALA A 126 10.94 36.54 -14.78
CA ALA A 126 11.49 35.29 -14.24
C ALA A 126 10.61 34.72 -13.11
N PHE A 127 10.10 35.58 -12.23
CA PHE A 127 9.18 35.18 -11.16
C PHE A 127 7.83 34.65 -11.71
N ALA A 128 7.26 35.31 -12.72
CA ALA A 128 6.02 34.87 -13.36
C ALA A 128 6.17 33.51 -14.05
N ARG A 129 7.31 33.26 -14.73
CA ARG A 129 7.64 31.96 -15.31
C ARG A 129 7.82 30.87 -14.27
N PHE A 130 8.51 31.18 -13.16
CA PHE A 130 8.64 30.26 -12.03
C PHE A 130 7.27 29.89 -11.45
N PHE A 131 6.38 30.86 -11.25
CA PHE A 131 5.04 30.61 -10.76
C PHE A 131 4.19 29.82 -11.76
N SER A 132 4.31 30.11 -13.06
CA SER A 132 3.66 29.34 -14.13
C SER A 132 4.15 27.89 -14.16
N PHE A 133 5.45 27.67 -13.98
CA PHE A 133 6.02 26.33 -13.83
C PHE A 133 5.42 25.61 -12.61
N LEU A 134 5.33 26.28 -11.46
CA LEU A 134 4.69 25.72 -10.26
C LEU A 134 3.21 25.36 -10.51
N MET A 135 2.48 26.21 -11.23
CA MET A 135 1.09 25.94 -11.63
C MET A 135 0.97 24.72 -12.55
N ILE A 136 1.90 24.58 -13.52
CA ILE A 136 1.96 23.41 -14.41
C ILE A 136 2.22 22.14 -13.61
N VAL A 137 3.19 22.16 -12.70
CA VAL A 137 3.44 21.05 -11.76
C VAL A 137 2.17 20.72 -10.99
N LEU A 138 1.50 21.72 -10.42
CA LEU A 138 0.25 21.54 -9.67
C LEU A 138 -0.83 20.89 -10.53
N ILE A 139 -1.06 21.36 -11.76
CA ILE A 139 -2.08 20.84 -12.69
C ILE A 139 -1.79 19.38 -13.05
N VAL A 140 -0.54 19.08 -13.44
CA VAL A 140 -0.13 17.71 -13.80
C VAL A 140 -0.26 16.77 -12.60
N GLN A 141 0.15 17.21 -11.40
CA GLN A 141 0.03 16.40 -10.18
C GLN A 141 -1.42 16.22 -9.74
N LEU A 142 -2.27 17.25 -9.89
CA LEU A 142 -3.70 17.16 -9.61
C LEU A 142 -4.36 16.13 -10.55
N ALA A 143 -3.96 16.09 -11.82
CA ALA A 143 -4.45 15.09 -12.77
C ALA A 143 -4.00 13.67 -12.41
N VAL A 144 -2.74 13.46 -12.05
CA VAL A 144 -2.24 12.15 -11.58
C VAL A 144 -2.97 11.73 -10.30
N LEU A 145 -3.17 12.64 -9.35
CA LEU A 145 -3.94 12.41 -8.13
C LEU A 145 -5.40 12.05 -8.44
N HIS A 146 -6.01 12.77 -9.38
CA HIS A 146 -7.37 12.53 -9.83
C HIS A 146 -7.50 11.12 -10.41
N VAL A 147 -6.64 10.74 -11.35
CA VAL A 147 -6.61 9.37 -11.91
C VAL A 147 -6.43 8.34 -10.79
N ARG A 148 -5.54 8.58 -9.83
CA ARG A 148 -5.31 7.68 -8.69
C ARG A 148 -6.56 7.48 -7.83
N LEU A 149 -7.26 8.55 -7.48
CA LEU A 149 -8.45 8.51 -6.64
C LEU A 149 -9.62 7.88 -7.40
N TYR A 150 -9.78 8.27 -8.66
CA TYR A 150 -10.90 7.88 -9.50
C TYR A 150 -10.85 6.41 -9.93
N THR A 151 -9.65 5.87 -10.20
CA THR A 151 -9.49 4.44 -10.52
C THR A 151 -9.97 3.54 -9.38
N LYS A 152 -9.74 3.93 -8.12
CA LYS A 152 -10.27 3.20 -6.96
C LYS A 152 -11.79 3.21 -6.90
N ALA A 153 -12.43 4.30 -7.35
CA ALA A 153 -13.88 4.41 -7.39
C ALA A 153 -14.49 3.54 -8.49
N ILE A 154 -13.87 3.48 -9.68
CA ILE A 154 -14.34 2.67 -10.82
C ILE A 154 -14.31 1.16 -10.49
N VAL A 155 -13.25 0.69 -9.84
CA VAL A 155 -13.07 -0.75 -9.57
C VAL A 155 -14.03 -1.29 -8.50
N ARG A 156 -14.63 -0.42 -7.66
CA ARG A 156 -15.58 -0.86 -6.61
C ARG A 156 -16.85 -1.50 -7.17
N VAL A 157 -17.40 -0.97 -8.26
CA VAL A 157 -18.61 -1.49 -8.90
C VAL A 157 -18.35 -1.56 -10.42
N PRO A 158 -17.91 -2.72 -10.94
CA PRO A 158 -17.49 -2.85 -12.33
C PRO A 158 -18.69 -3.01 -13.28
N THR A 159 -19.44 -1.94 -13.50
CA THR A 159 -20.45 -1.88 -14.58
C THR A 159 -19.83 -1.33 -15.87
N LEU A 160 -20.38 -1.72 -17.02
CA LEU A 160 -19.94 -1.22 -18.33
C LEU A 160 -20.11 0.30 -18.43
N PHE A 161 -21.18 0.84 -17.83
CA PHE A 161 -21.40 2.27 -17.68
C PHE A 161 -20.26 2.97 -16.93
N ASN A 162 -19.90 2.50 -15.73
CA ASN A 162 -18.80 3.07 -14.94
C ASN A 162 -17.46 2.99 -15.68
N ARG A 163 -17.25 1.94 -16.49
CA ARG A 163 -16.02 1.76 -17.25
C ARG A 163 -15.92 2.77 -18.41
N ILE A 164 -16.99 2.97 -19.17
CA ILE A 164 -17.04 3.96 -20.26
C ILE A 164 -16.89 5.38 -19.70
N VAL A 165 -17.74 5.76 -18.74
CA VAL A 165 -17.68 7.08 -18.09
C VAL A 165 -16.31 7.31 -17.46
N GLY A 166 -15.74 6.24 -16.88
CA GLY A 166 -14.41 6.23 -16.32
C GLY A 166 -13.32 6.65 -17.32
N TYR A 167 -13.23 5.93 -18.44
CA TYR A 167 -12.25 6.23 -19.48
C TYR A 167 -12.48 7.58 -20.15
N VAL A 168 -13.74 7.96 -20.40
CA VAL A 168 -14.07 9.27 -20.96
C VAL A 168 -13.63 10.39 -20.03
N THR A 169 -13.89 10.28 -18.72
CA THR A 169 -13.48 11.28 -17.73
C THR A 169 -11.97 11.40 -17.65
N VAL A 170 -11.24 10.28 -17.63
CA VAL A 170 -9.77 10.29 -17.66
C VAL A 170 -9.24 10.95 -18.93
N GLY A 171 -9.84 10.66 -20.09
CA GLY A 171 -9.49 11.30 -21.35
C GLY A 171 -9.74 12.82 -21.35
N LEU A 172 -10.88 13.26 -20.79
CA LEU A 172 -11.19 14.68 -20.64
C LEU A 172 -10.23 15.39 -19.69
N VAL A 173 -9.84 14.75 -18.58
CA VAL A 173 -8.84 15.30 -17.65
C VAL A 173 -7.47 15.39 -18.33
N ALA A 174 -7.07 14.39 -19.11
CA ALA A 174 -5.84 14.46 -19.89
C ALA A 174 -5.88 15.59 -20.93
N ALA A 175 -7.00 15.76 -21.64
CA ALA A 175 -7.21 16.88 -22.56
C ALA A 175 -7.17 18.23 -21.81
N LEU A 176 -7.76 18.30 -20.62
CA LEU A 176 -7.75 19.50 -19.78
C LEU A 176 -6.33 19.88 -19.34
N VAL A 177 -5.49 18.90 -19.00
CA VAL A 177 -4.07 19.15 -18.71
C VAL A 177 -3.40 19.80 -19.90
N VAL A 178 -3.59 19.27 -21.12
CA VAL A 178 -3.01 19.87 -22.33
C VAL A 178 -3.54 21.29 -22.54
N LEU A 179 -4.85 21.49 -22.40
CA LEU A 179 -5.51 22.79 -22.56
C LEU A 179 -5.11 23.83 -21.50
N LEU A 180 -4.61 23.43 -20.33
CA LEU A 180 -4.14 24.36 -19.31
C LEU A 180 -2.63 24.57 -19.34
N VAL A 181 -1.86 23.51 -19.61
CA VAL A 181 -0.40 23.58 -19.67
C VAL A 181 0.05 24.39 -20.88
N LEU A 182 -0.61 24.23 -22.03
CA LEU A 182 -0.26 24.91 -23.26
C LEU A 182 -0.26 26.45 -23.10
N PRO A 183 -1.33 27.12 -22.64
CA PRO A 183 -1.32 28.57 -22.47
C PRO A 183 -0.31 29.00 -21.42
N LEU A 184 -0.17 28.27 -20.31
CA LEU A 184 0.85 28.60 -19.29
C LEU A 184 2.29 28.54 -19.85
N THR A 185 2.53 27.67 -20.83
CA THR A 185 3.86 27.46 -21.41
C THR A 185 4.22 28.50 -22.47
N ILE A 186 3.24 28.98 -23.25
CA ILE A 186 3.47 29.89 -24.39
C ILE A 186 2.69 31.21 -24.35
N GLN A 187 2.08 31.56 -23.20
CA GLN A 187 1.31 32.80 -22.98
C GLN A 187 2.04 34.08 -23.41
N GLU A 188 3.38 34.10 -23.34
CA GLU A 188 4.16 35.28 -23.73
C GLU A 188 4.25 35.47 -25.26
N TRP A 189 4.00 34.40 -26.02
CA TRP A 189 4.19 34.38 -27.48
C TRP A 189 2.88 34.35 -28.25
N VAL A 190 1.83 33.81 -27.64
CA VAL A 190 0.55 33.54 -28.28
C VAL A 190 -0.58 34.05 -27.41
N ASP A 191 -1.36 34.99 -27.96
CA ASP A 191 -2.62 35.41 -27.37
C ASP A 191 -3.71 34.39 -27.71
N PHE A 192 -4.35 33.85 -26.68
CA PHE A 192 -5.44 32.90 -26.85
C PHE A 192 -6.77 33.63 -26.99
N TYR A 193 -7.50 33.34 -28.06
CA TYR A 193 -8.84 33.88 -28.27
C TYR A 193 -9.83 33.39 -27.20
N ASP A 194 -10.91 34.15 -27.00
CA ASP A 194 -11.98 33.81 -26.04
C ASP A 194 -12.59 32.42 -26.26
N VAL A 195 -12.67 31.97 -27.52
CA VAL A 195 -13.14 30.62 -27.87
C VAL A 195 -12.31 29.52 -27.20
N TYR A 196 -11.00 29.72 -27.06
CA TYR A 196 -10.12 28.76 -26.40
C TYR A 196 -10.52 28.58 -24.93
N TRP A 197 -10.70 29.69 -24.21
CA TRP A 197 -11.11 29.68 -22.81
C TRP A 197 -12.50 29.09 -22.61
N ARG A 198 -13.42 29.30 -23.56
CA ARG A 198 -14.73 28.63 -23.54
C ARG A 198 -14.59 27.12 -23.66
N ILE A 199 -13.70 26.63 -24.51
CA ILE A 199 -13.42 25.18 -24.64
C ILE A 199 -12.81 24.65 -23.33
N VAL A 200 -11.84 25.34 -22.75
CA VAL A 200 -11.24 24.97 -21.45
C VAL A 200 -12.32 24.83 -20.38
N VAL A 201 -13.19 25.83 -20.24
CA VAL A 201 -14.29 25.83 -19.26
C VAL A 201 -15.27 24.69 -19.53
N ALA A 202 -15.68 24.48 -20.79
CA ALA A 202 -16.59 23.41 -21.16
C ALA A 202 -16.02 22.02 -20.81
N VAL A 203 -14.75 21.77 -21.15
CA VAL A 203 -14.06 20.51 -20.83
C VAL A 203 -13.91 20.36 -19.32
N THR A 204 -13.63 21.44 -18.59
CA THR A 204 -13.54 21.43 -17.12
C THR A 204 -14.86 21.01 -16.48
N ILE A 205 -15.98 21.60 -16.91
CA ILE A 205 -17.31 21.26 -16.42
C ILE A 205 -17.63 19.80 -16.73
N LEU A 206 -17.38 19.34 -17.97
CA LEU A 206 -17.64 17.97 -18.37
C LEU A 206 -16.81 16.96 -17.57
N ALA A 207 -15.54 17.27 -17.31
CA ALA A 207 -14.67 16.47 -16.45
C ALA A 207 -15.16 16.45 -14.99
N ALA A 208 -15.59 17.58 -14.45
CA ALA A 208 -16.15 17.68 -13.10
C ALA A 208 -17.44 16.85 -12.96
N VAL A 209 -18.32 16.88 -13.96
CA VAL A 209 -19.53 16.05 -14.01
C VAL A 209 -19.17 14.57 -14.04
N GLY A 210 -18.26 14.16 -14.94
CA GLY A 210 -17.77 12.77 -15.01
C GLY A 210 -17.14 12.28 -13.70
N THR A 211 -16.46 13.18 -12.99
CA THR A 211 -15.87 12.94 -11.67
C THR A 211 -16.95 12.69 -10.61
N ALA A 212 -18.02 13.48 -10.61
CA ALA A 212 -19.11 13.40 -9.63
C ALA A 212 -20.06 12.21 -9.87
N LEU A 213 -20.22 11.79 -11.13
CA LEU A 213 -21.14 10.70 -11.49
C LEU A 213 -20.75 9.35 -10.86
N VAL A 214 -19.47 8.98 -10.90
CA VAL A 214 -19.02 7.67 -10.39
C VAL A 214 -19.30 7.44 -8.90
N PRO A 215 -18.99 8.37 -7.97
CA PRO A 215 -19.34 8.18 -6.57
C PRO A 215 -20.86 8.15 -6.34
N LEU A 216 -21.66 8.93 -7.08
CA LEU A 216 -23.13 8.88 -7.01
C LEU A 216 -23.69 7.53 -7.45
N VAL A 217 -23.19 6.98 -8.55
CA VAL A 217 -23.57 5.66 -9.05
C VAL A 217 -23.11 4.58 -8.06
N ASN A 218 -21.90 4.71 -7.49
CA ASN A 218 -21.45 3.82 -6.42
C ASN A 218 -22.29 3.93 -5.13
N LEU A 219 -22.87 5.09 -4.81
CA LEU A 219 -23.78 5.24 -3.68
C LEU A 219 -25.14 4.58 -3.96
N LEU A 220 -25.61 4.67 -5.21
CA LEU A 220 -26.90 4.10 -5.62
C LEU A 220 -26.86 2.58 -5.79
N PHE A 221 -25.77 2.06 -6.36
CA PHE A 221 -25.61 0.63 -6.69
C PHE A 221 -24.57 -0.09 -5.82
N GLY A 222 -23.91 0.62 -4.91
CA GLY A 222 -22.96 0.02 -3.98
C GLY A 222 -23.67 -1.00 -3.09
N PRO A 223 -23.02 -2.14 -2.78
CA PRO A 223 -23.58 -3.09 -1.83
C PRO A 223 -23.88 -2.31 -0.55
N LYS A 224 -25.15 -2.31 -0.12
CA LYS A 224 -25.53 -1.82 1.21
C LYS A 224 -24.55 -2.48 2.16
N ALA A 225 -23.76 -1.66 2.88
CA ALA A 225 -22.91 -2.16 3.95
C ALA A 225 -23.76 -3.18 4.70
N PRO A 226 -23.29 -4.43 4.91
CA PRO A 226 -24.04 -5.41 5.67
C PRO A 226 -24.49 -4.65 6.89
N ARG A 227 -25.80 -4.36 6.98
CA ARG A 227 -26.38 -3.76 8.16
C ARG A 227 -25.87 -4.71 9.21
N ALA A 228 -24.99 -4.22 10.12
CA ALA A 228 -24.41 -5.05 11.16
C ALA A 228 -25.58 -5.87 11.65
N GLN A 229 -25.58 -7.15 11.28
CA GLN A 229 -26.74 -7.98 11.50
C GLN A 229 -26.70 -7.98 13.01
N THR A 230 -27.60 -7.24 13.64
CA THR A 230 -27.83 -7.38 15.07
C THR A 230 -28.11 -8.86 15.14
N ALA A 231 -27.13 -9.61 15.62
CA ALA A 231 -27.25 -11.04 15.70
C ALA A 231 -28.60 -11.23 16.41
N PRO A 232 -29.55 -12.01 15.86
CA PRO A 232 -30.72 -12.39 16.64
C PRO A 232 -30.16 -12.84 17.99
N PRO A 233 -30.62 -12.35 19.16
CA PRO A 233 -29.93 -12.54 20.43
C PRO A 233 -29.48 -13.99 20.54
N THR A 234 -28.23 -14.22 20.17
CA THR A 234 -27.68 -15.55 20.07
C THR A 234 -27.23 -15.76 21.48
N TRP A 235 -28.04 -16.51 22.23
CA TRP A 235 -27.50 -17.38 23.27
C TRP A 235 -26.15 -17.88 22.76
N PRO A 236 -25.05 -17.71 23.53
CA PRO A 236 -23.71 -17.94 23.03
C PRO A 236 -23.63 -19.36 22.45
N VAL A 237 -23.71 -19.46 21.12
CA VAL A 237 -23.38 -20.68 20.42
C VAL A 237 -21.86 -20.70 20.48
N ALA A 238 -21.36 -21.49 21.44
CA ALA A 238 -19.95 -21.74 21.61
C ALA A 238 -19.36 -22.08 20.24
N ALA A 239 -18.28 -21.38 19.86
CA ALA A 239 -17.37 -21.90 18.85
C ALA A 239 -17.10 -23.38 19.20
N PRO A 240 -17.03 -24.31 18.23
CA PRO A 240 -16.73 -25.70 18.52
C PRO A 240 -15.48 -25.75 19.38
N GLN A 241 -15.67 -26.07 20.67
CA GLN A 241 -14.60 -26.10 21.66
C GLN A 241 -13.66 -27.21 21.20
N ALA A 242 -12.45 -26.82 20.80
CA ALA A 242 -11.39 -27.77 20.54
C ALA A 242 -11.22 -28.62 21.81
N TRP A 243 -11.23 -29.95 21.65
CA TRP A 243 -11.14 -30.86 22.79
C TRP A 243 -9.88 -30.53 23.61
N PRO A 244 -9.98 -30.36 24.94
CA PRO A 244 -8.82 -30.03 25.75
C PRO A 244 -7.69 -31.05 25.60
N THR A 245 -6.46 -30.55 25.60
CA THR A 245 -5.23 -31.35 25.55
C THR A 245 -4.40 -31.13 26.82
N TYR A 246 -3.48 -32.05 27.09
CA TYR A 246 -2.48 -31.87 28.14
C TYR A 246 -1.57 -30.66 27.83
N ALA A 247 -0.71 -30.28 28.78
CA ALA A 247 0.19 -29.14 28.62
C ALA A 247 1.15 -29.27 27.40
N ASP A 248 1.30 -30.48 26.86
CA ASP A 248 2.03 -30.81 25.64
C ASP A 248 1.32 -30.34 24.35
N ARG A 249 0.04 -29.95 24.43
CA ARG A 249 -0.84 -29.52 23.33
C ARG A 249 -1.05 -30.56 22.22
N VAL A 250 -0.68 -31.82 22.47
CA VAL A 250 -0.75 -32.90 21.48
C VAL A 250 -1.61 -34.04 22.01
N THR A 251 -1.51 -34.37 23.29
CA THR A 251 -2.26 -35.47 23.87
C THR A 251 -3.65 -34.98 24.31
N PRO A 252 -4.76 -35.54 23.79
CA PRO A 252 -6.11 -35.15 24.21
C PRO A 252 -6.43 -35.69 25.61
N LEU A 253 -7.26 -34.95 26.36
CA LEU A 253 -7.75 -35.42 27.66
C LEU A 253 -8.68 -36.63 27.50
N PRO A 254 -8.58 -37.62 28.40
CA PRO A 254 -9.53 -38.73 28.48
C PRO A 254 -10.97 -38.24 28.60
N VAL A 255 -11.90 -39.02 28.08
CA VAL A 255 -13.34 -38.70 28.10
C VAL A 255 -13.99 -39.46 29.26
N LEU A 256 -14.71 -38.76 30.13
CA LEU A 256 -15.53 -39.38 31.16
C LEU A 256 -16.78 -40.03 30.55
N PRO A 257 -17.46 -40.93 31.28
CA PRO A 257 -18.70 -41.57 30.82
C PRO A 257 -19.83 -40.59 30.47
N ASP A 258 -19.80 -39.37 30.99
CA ASP A 258 -20.73 -38.28 30.70
C ASP A 258 -20.35 -37.46 29.46
N GLY A 259 -19.25 -37.82 28.77
CA GLY A 259 -18.76 -37.11 27.59
C GLY A 259 -18.02 -35.82 27.94
N SER A 260 -17.68 -35.56 29.20
CA SER A 260 -16.86 -34.42 29.60
C SER A 260 -15.36 -34.77 29.61
N PRO A 261 -14.46 -33.79 29.45
CA PRO A 261 -13.01 -34.03 29.54
C PRO A 261 -12.57 -34.24 30.99
N ASP A 262 -11.70 -35.22 31.21
CA ASP A 262 -11.14 -35.54 32.52
C ASP A 262 -10.07 -34.54 32.95
N TRP A 263 -10.52 -33.44 33.55
CA TRP A 263 -9.65 -32.42 34.10
C TRP A 263 -8.79 -32.91 35.25
N GLN A 264 -9.18 -33.96 35.95
CA GLN A 264 -8.37 -34.50 37.03
C GLN A 264 -7.16 -35.24 36.47
N ALA A 265 -7.31 -35.91 35.32
CA ALA A 265 -6.19 -36.48 34.58
C ALA A 265 -5.16 -35.43 34.15
N TYR A 266 -5.58 -34.18 33.86
CA TYR A 266 -4.64 -33.09 33.51
C TYR A 266 -3.64 -32.79 34.64
N TYR A 267 -4.08 -32.88 35.90
CA TYR A 267 -3.23 -32.62 37.07
C TYR A 267 -2.46 -33.86 37.53
N THR A 268 -3.08 -35.04 37.44
CA THR A 268 -2.50 -36.28 37.97
C THR A 268 -1.65 -37.01 36.93
N GLY A 269 -1.85 -36.74 35.64
CA GLY A 269 -1.26 -37.50 34.53
C GLY A 269 -1.92 -38.87 34.29
N TYR A 270 -2.93 -39.24 35.07
CA TYR A 270 -3.62 -40.54 34.98
C TYR A 270 -5.14 -40.38 34.89
N PRO A 271 -5.83 -41.16 34.04
CA PRO A 271 -7.29 -41.15 33.98
C PRO A 271 -7.93 -41.45 35.33
N THR A 272 -9.00 -40.73 35.67
CA THR A 272 -9.81 -41.03 36.85
C THR A 272 -10.43 -42.42 36.72
N GLY A 273 -10.28 -43.23 37.78
CA GLY A 273 -10.64 -44.66 37.77
C GLY A 273 -9.47 -45.60 37.47
N TRP A 274 -8.28 -45.09 37.13
CA TRP A 274 -7.08 -45.90 37.06
C TRP A 274 -6.58 -46.21 38.48
N HIS A 275 -6.78 -47.46 38.93
CA HIS A 275 -6.16 -47.97 40.16
C HIS A 275 -4.81 -48.61 39.81
N PRO A 276 -3.68 -48.06 40.30
CA PRO A 276 -2.40 -48.77 40.21
C PRO A 276 -2.52 -50.08 40.98
N VAL A 277 -2.27 -51.20 40.32
CA VAL A 277 -2.11 -52.50 40.98
C VAL A 277 -0.83 -52.43 41.81
N PRO A 278 -0.87 -52.60 43.14
CA PRO A 278 0.34 -52.56 43.95
C PRO A 278 1.28 -53.71 43.58
N PRO A 279 2.60 -53.50 43.59
CA PRO A 279 3.56 -54.57 43.32
C PRO A 279 3.41 -55.67 44.37
N THR A 280 3.17 -56.89 43.91
CA THR A 280 3.09 -58.09 44.75
C THR A 280 4.49 -58.46 45.21
N VAL A 281 4.80 -58.15 46.47
CA VAL A 281 6.02 -58.61 47.14
C VAL A 281 5.83 -60.10 47.47
N SER A 282 6.64 -60.99 46.89
CA SER A 282 6.66 -62.42 47.24
C SER A 282 7.40 -62.62 48.57
N PRO A 283 6.83 -63.31 49.58
CA PRO A 283 7.55 -63.61 50.81
C PRO A 283 8.36 -64.90 50.64
N THR A 284 9.68 -64.82 50.86
CA THR A 284 10.56 -65.99 51.05
C THR A 284 11.13 -65.95 52.47
N ALA A 285 10.91 -67.06 53.20
CA ALA A 285 11.65 -67.62 54.34
C ALA A 285 12.20 -66.70 55.47
N GLU A 286 11.59 -66.84 56.65
CA GLU A 286 12.18 -67.26 57.93
C GLU A 286 13.68 -66.94 58.20
N ALA A 287 13.94 -66.07 59.18
CA ALA A 287 14.99 -66.24 60.21
C ALA A 287 14.96 -65.10 61.24
N ALA A 288 15.40 -65.44 62.44
CA ALA A 288 15.33 -64.70 63.68
C ALA A 288 16.24 -63.47 63.80
N TYR A 289 16.07 -62.80 64.96
CA TYR A 289 16.96 -61.89 65.70
C TYR A 289 16.60 -60.40 65.65
N GLY A 290 16.48 -59.83 66.85
CA GLY A 290 15.94 -58.50 67.11
C GLY A 290 16.99 -57.41 67.25
N ALA A 291 16.50 -56.17 67.38
CA ALA A 291 17.13 -55.03 68.06
C ALA A 291 16.24 -53.78 67.84
N GLN A 292 16.21 -52.91 68.84
CA GLN A 292 15.46 -51.65 68.89
C GLN A 292 16.27 -50.47 68.26
N PRO A 293 15.79 -49.20 68.30
CA PRO A 293 15.66 -48.26 67.18
C PRO A 293 16.87 -47.28 67.03
N PRO A 294 16.83 -46.26 66.13
CA PRO A 294 16.46 -44.91 66.62
C PRO A 294 15.82 -43.92 65.61
N ALA A 295 14.97 -43.05 66.18
CA ALA A 295 14.85 -41.59 66.08
C ALA A 295 15.06 -40.76 64.78
N SER A 296 14.06 -39.89 64.54
CA SER A 296 14.12 -38.45 64.17
C SER A 296 14.47 -37.99 62.75
N ALA A 297 13.51 -37.27 62.12
CA ALA A 297 13.69 -35.88 61.65
C ALA A 297 12.34 -35.25 61.26
N ALA A 298 12.09 -34.03 61.74
CA ALA A 298 10.91 -33.22 61.45
C ALA A 298 11.02 -32.52 60.07
N PRO A 299 9.90 -32.18 59.40
CA PRO A 299 9.92 -31.48 58.13
C PRO A 299 10.18 -29.97 58.29
N VAL A 300 11.10 -29.45 57.49
CA VAL A 300 11.37 -28.02 57.28
C VAL A 300 10.24 -27.42 56.43
N THR A 301 9.71 -26.28 56.88
CA THR A 301 8.67 -25.47 56.22
C THR A 301 9.21 -24.73 54.98
N PRO A 302 8.40 -24.56 53.91
CA PRO A 302 8.73 -23.68 52.79
C PRO A 302 8.44 -22.21 53.15
N SER A 303 9.39 -21.31 52.85
CA SER A 303 9.18 -19.86 52.89
C SER A 303 8.58 -19.36 51.58
N GLU A 304 7.40 -18.77 51.70
CA GLU A 304 6.61 -18.09 50.66
C GLU A 304 7.14 -16.67 50.39
N PRO A 305 7.29 -16.22 49.12
CA PRO A 305 7.40 -14.81 48.78
C PRO A 305 6.00 -14.15 48.62
N PRO A 306 5.86 -12.87 48.99
CA PRO A 306 4.58 -12.24 49.29
C PRO A 306 3.69 -11.96 48.07
N ALA A 307 2.38 -12.14 48.27
CA ALA A 307 1.32 -11.76 47.36
C ALA A 307 1.32 -10.24 47.06
N ALA A 308 1.31 -9.89 45.77
CA ALA A 308 0.98 -8.55 45.31
C ALA A 308 -0.57 -8.40 45.20
N PRO A 309 -1.12 -7.20 45.45
CA PRO A 309 -2.55 -7.00 45.64
C PRO A 309 -3.39 -7.33 44.39
N GLY A 310 -4.52 -7.99 44.61
CA GLY A 310 -5.40 -8.50 43.57
C GLY A 310 -6.00 -7.43 42.66
N TYR A 311 -6.12 -7.81 41.38
CA TYR A 311 -6.89 -7.10 40.37
C TYR A 311 -8.26 -7.79 40.22
N GLU A 312 -9.32 -7.23 40.80
CA GLU A 312 -10.70 -7.75 40.75
C GLU A 312 -11.54 -7.14 39.61
N GLY A 313 -10.93 -6.88 38.45
CA GLY A 313 -11.61 -6.32 37.28
C GLY A 313 -11.63 -7.26 36.08
N PHE A 314 -12.81 -7.68 35.63
CA PHE A 314 -12.97 -8.35 34.33
C PHE A 314 -13.38 -7.33 33.26
N PRO A 315 -12.83 -7.35 32.03
CA PRO A 315 -11.77 -8.23 31.50
C PRO A 315 -10.33 -7.66 31.70
N PRO A 316 -9.27 -8.50 31.58
CA PRO A 316 -7.87 -8.09 31.77
C PRO A 316 -7.34 -7.20 30.62
N PRO A 317 -6.36 -6.31 30.89
CA PRO A 317 -5.76 -5.46 29.87
C PRO A 317 -4.95 -6.28 28.84
N PRO A 318 -4.95 -5.87 27.56
CA PRO A 318 -4.24 -6.57 26.50
C PRO A 318 -2.70 -6.50 26.69
N PRO A 319 -1.95 -7.54 26.28
CA PRO A 319 -0.49 -7.55 26.40
C PRO A 319 0.15 -6.50 25.49
N LEU A 320 1.16 -5.80 26.02
CA LEU A 320 1.96 -4.84 25.26
C LEU A 320 2.81 -5.56 24.19
N PRO A 321 3.02 -4.94 23.01
CA PRO A 321 3.83 -5.53 21.95
C PRO A 321 5.33 -5.62 22.33
N PRO A 322 6.04 -6.65 21.84
CA PRO A 322 7.47 -6.84 22.12
C PRO A 322 8.31 -5.71 21.50
N ARG A 323 9.35 -5.29 22.23
CA ARG A 323 10.42 -4.40 21.73
C ARG A 323 11.46 -5.18 20.95
#